data_AF-A0A538JWZ5-F1
#
_entry.id   AF-A0A538JWZ5-F1
#
_cell.length_a   1.000
_cell.length_b   1.000
_cell.length_c   1.000
_cell.angle_alpha   90.00
_cell.angle_beta   90.00
_cell.angle_gamma   90.00
#
_symmetry.space_group_name_H-M   'P 1'
#
loop_
_entity.id
_entity.type
_entity.pdbx_description
1 polymer ?
#
loop_
_entity_poly.entity_id
_entity_poly.type
_entity_poly.pdbx_seq_one_letter_code
_entity_poly.pdbx_strand_id
1 'polypeptide(L)'
;MSIFVAILGLALLILLHEAGHFFVARAVGMRPRRFYVGFPPALVKVRRKGIEYGIGAIPLGGYVKIPGMHRPAPSDLDVQLGPALNEDPSLFPKMARVKRGLEAGDLAAARASLPELAEAVEQAKLSSAAGKAARRAVDELHDGLSEEAYWRQRTWKRIAVIFAGPGVNIALAIALVAAAYMVGLPGDPTPTVKNVKAHTPATAIGLRPGDRIVAVQGQATPDFNAVSRTIRNSRGQAITVMVMRNGKLLTLGPVRTKKIGDRWALGFEPGWVELQYGPWGALTHSLSDTWTATKGTITFLPRLLTRSGSKQVSSPVGIVDYSSRAVSLTFTLFLQILGLISLSLAILNLLPLLPLDGGHILFSIIEGLRGRAVGREIYERASAVGIALFLILMFIGLSNDLNRLGGG
;
A
#
# COMPACT_ATOMS: atom_id res chain seq x y z
N MET A 1 -1.68 13.71 -16.61
CA MET A 1 -0.75 13.34 -15.53
C MET A 1 -0.48 11.84 -15.68
N SER A 2 0.72 11.46 -16.08
CA SER A 2 1.01 10.12 -16.62
C SER A 2 0.97 9.02 -15.56
N ILE A 3 0.46 7.83 -15.91
CA ILE A 3 0.52 6.58 -15.13
C ILE A 3 1.91 6.36 -14.50
N PHE A 4 2.97 6.80 -15.20
CA PHE A 4 4.35 6.82 -14.70
C PHE A 4 4.53 7.52 -13.34
N VAL A 5 3.89 8.68 -13.11
CA VAL A 5 4.00 9.43 -11.85
C VAL A 5 3.31 8.67 -10.72
N ALA A 6 2.18 8.02 -11.00
CA ALA A 6 1.49 7.18 -10.02
C ALA A 6 2.32 5.93 -9.66
N ILE A 7 2.92 5.27 -10.65
CA ILE A 7 3.83 4.14 -10.44
C ILE A 7 5.04 4.57 -9.60
N LEU A 8 5.66 5.70 -9.95
CA LEU A 8 6.81 6.23 -9.22
C LEU A 8 6.44 6.61 -7.77
N GLY A 9 5.28 7.22 -7.57
CA GLY A 9 4.74 7.52 -6.25
C GLY A 9 4.54 6.25 -5.41
N LEU A 10 3.91 5.22 -5.97
CA LEU A 10 3.71 3.94 -5.28
C LEU A 10 5.04 3.25 -4.96
N ALA A 11 5.98 3.23 -5.90
CA ALA A 11 7.32 2.68 -5.68
C ALA A 11 8.05 3.41 -4.56
N LEU A 12 7.95 4.74 -4.49
CA LEU A 12 8.52 5.56 -3.42
C LEU A 12 7.89 5.24 -2.05
N LEU A 13 6.56 5.08 -1.98
CA LEU A 13 5.89 4.70 -0.73
C LEU A 13 6.39 3.35 -0.19
N ILE A 14 6.46 2.33 -1.06
CA ILE A 14 6.98 1.01 -0.68
C ILE A 14 8.45 1.11 -0.27
N LEU A 15 9.26 1.88 -0.99
CA LEU A 15 10.66 2.08 -0.61
C LEU A 15 10.80 2.73 0.77
N LEU A 16 10.00 3.75 1.07
CA LEU A 16 10.03 4.44 2.37
C LEU A 16 9.54 3.53 3.49
N HIS A 17 8.56 2.67 3.23
CA HIS A 17 8.14 1.60 4.12
C HIS A 17 9.31 0.66 4.48
N GLU A 18 9.99 0.12 3.48
CA GLU A 18 11.18 -0.74 3.66
C GLU A 18 12.31 -0.01 4.40
N ALA A 19 12.49 1.28 4.10
CA ALA A 19 13.46 2.13 4.78
C ALA A 19 13.11 2.29 6.28
N GLY A 20 11.83 2.37 6.64
CA GLY A 20 11.37 2.38 8.02
C GLY A 20 11.90 1.18 8.81
N HIS A 21 11.65 -0.04 8.32
CA HIS A 21 12.19 -1.26 8.92
C HIS A 21 13.71 -1.23 9.02
N PHE A 22 14.38 -0.83 7.94
CA PHE A 22 15.85 -0.78 7.89
C PHE A 22 16.45 0.15 8.93
N PHE A 23 15.98 1.40 9.01
CA PHE A 23 16.53 2.40 9.91
C PHE A 23 16.24 2.07 11.38
N VAL A 24 15.03 1.61 11.70
CA VAL A 24 14.70 1.24 13.08
C VAL A 24 15.44 -0.04 13.50
N ALA A 25 15.60 -1.03 12.61
CA ALA A 25 16.43 -2.21 12.88
C ALA A 25 17.84 -1.81 13.31
N ARG A 26 18.46 -0.88 12.57
CA ARG A 26 19.79 -0.35 12.91
C ARG A 26 19.81 0.42 14.22
N ALA A 27 18.78 1.22 14.50
CA ALA A 27 18.69 2.00 15.73
C ALA A 27 18.58 1.09 16.98
N VAL A 28 17.93 -0.07 16.86
CA VAL A 28 17.80 -1.02 17.99
C VAL A 28 18.93 -2.05 18.09
N GLY A 29 19.96 -1.92 17.23
CA GLY A 29 21.16 -2.76 17.24
C GLY A 29 21.07 -4.05 16.40
N MET A 30 20.04 -4.21 15.58
CA MET A 30 20.01 -5.26 14.55
C MET A 30 20.77 -4.77 13.31
N ARG A 31 21.46 -5.66 12.58
CA ARG A 31 22.14 -5.30 11.32
C ARG A 31 21.47 -5.97 10.13
N PRO A 32 20.58 -5.26 9.40
CA PRO A 32 20.04 -5.75 8.14
C PRO A 32 21.17 -6.12 7.18
N ARG A 33 20.99 -7.21 6.43
CA ARG A 33 22.02 -7.73 5.52
C ARG A 33 21.89 -7.21 4.11
N ARG A 34 20.67 -6.87 3.70
CA ARG A 34 20.37 -6.31 2.38
C ARG A 34 19.38 -5.17 2.49
N PHE A 35 19.58 -4.14 1.68
CA PHE A 35 18.61 -3.08 1.44
C PHE A 35 18.61 -2.75 -0.05
N TYR A 36 17.50 -3.02 -0.72
CA TYR A 36 17.39 -2.87 -2.16
C TYR A 36 16.27 -1.92 -2.54
N VAL A 37 16.56 -1.08 -3.53
CA VAL A 37 15.57 -0.27 -4.24
C VAL A 37 15.20 -1.03 -5.51
N GLY A 38 13.94 -1.43 -5.66
CA GLY A 38 13.46 -2.26 -6.75
C GLY A 38 13.70 -3.76 -6.55
N PHE A 39 13.04 -4.57 -7.37
CA PHE A 39 13.14 -6.03 -7.32
C PHE A 39 14.27 -6.57 -8.20
N PRO A 40 14.81 -7.76 -7.88
CA PRO A 40 15.82 -8.44 -8.67
C PRO A 40 15.45 -8.62 -10.16
N PRO A 41 16.44 -8.81 -11.06
CA PRO A 41 17.88 -8.91 -10.80
C PRO A 41 18.52 -7.58 -10.40
N ALA A 42 19.65 -7.62 -9.69
CA ALA A 42 20.39 -6.43 -9.27
C ALA A 42 21.13 -5.81 -10.47
N LEU A 43 20.88 -4.54 -10.74
CA LEU A 43 21.63 -3.73 -11.72
C LEU A 43 22.95 -3.25 -11.13
N VAL A 44 22.89 -2.71 -9.92
CA VAL A 44 24.05 -2.19 -9.19
C VAL A 44 23.97 -2.69 -7.76
N LYS A 45 25.10 -3.13 -7.20
CA LYS A 45 25.20 -3.53 -5.79
C LYS A 45 26.52 -3.07 -5.19
N VAL A 46 26.47 -2.64 -3.94
CA VAL A 46 27.64 -2.22 -3.16
C VAL A 46 27.53 -2.76 -1.74
N ARG A 47 28.62 -3.30 -1.21
CA ARG A 47 28.67 -3.79 0.18
C ARG A 47 29.37 -2.74 1.05
N ARG A 48 28.67 -2.20 2.04
CA ARG A 48 29.21 -1.21 2.98
C ARG A 48 28.85 -1.58 4.41
N LYS A 49 29.87 -1.69 5.28
CA LYS A 49 29.72 -2.06 6.71
C LYS A 49 28.92 -3.36 6.92
N GLY A 50 29.17 -4.38 6.08
CA GLY A 50 28.49 -5.68 6.17
C GLY A 50 27.06 -5.72 5.61
N ILE A 51 26.54 -4.61 5.08
CA ILE A 51 25.22 -4.50 4.46
C ILE A 51 25.39 -4.38 2.95
N GLU A 52 24.65 -5.18 2.18
CA GLU A 52 24.55 -5.06 0.73
C GLU A 52 23.44 -4.08 0.36
N TYR A 53 23.80 -3.00 -0.32
CA TYR A 53 22.87 -2.05 -0.91
C TYR A 53 22.78 -2.32 -2.39
N GLY A 54 21.59 -2.28 -2.98
CA GLY A 54 21.48 -2.46 -4.43
C GLY A 54 20.27 -1.79 -5.05
N ILE A 55 20.34 -1.69 -6.38
CA ILE A 55 19.26 -1.23 -7.24
C ILE A 55 18.86 -2.41 -8.11
N GLY A 56 17.59 -2.82 -8.02
CA GLY A 56 16.98 -3.86 -8.82
C GLY A 56 16.55 -3.35 -10.20
N ALA A 57 16.40 -4.26 -11.15
CA ALA A 57 15.98 -3.96 -12.51
C ALA A 57 14.51 -3.53 -12.60
N ILE A 58 13.67 -4.01 -11.68
CA ILE A 58 12.24 -3.68 -11.66
C ILE A 58 12.04 -2.54 -10.65
N PRO A 59 11.68 -1.32 -11.08
CA PRO A 59 11.61 -0.13 -10.21
C PRO A 59 10.37 -0.11 -9.30
N LEU A 60 9.67 -1.24 -9.15
CA LEU A 60 8.46 -1.35 -8.35
C LEU A 60 8.84 -1.76 -6.92
N GLY A 61 9.05 -0.80 -6.02
CA GLY A 61 9.21 -1.07 -4.58
C GLY A 61 10.66 -1.27 -4.12
N GLY A 62 10.86 -2.15 -3.15
CA GLY A 62 12.15 -2.43 -2.52
C GLY A 62 12.05 -3.61 -1.57
N TYR A 63 13.16 -4.02 -0.96
CA TYR A 63 13.12 -5.02 0.12
C TYR A 63 14.27 -4.84 1.12
N VAL A 64 13.99 -5.08 2.39
CA VAL A 64 15.01 -5.23 3.44
C VAL A 64 15.15 -6.70 3.87
N LYS A 65 16.39 -7.19 3.97
CA LYS A 65 16.66 -8.50 4.60
C LYS A 65 17.12 -8.29 6.03
N ILE A 66 16.22 -8.51 6.98
CA ILE A 66 16.54 -8.52 8.42
C ILE A 66 17.00 -9.95 8.81
N PRO A 67 18.12 -10.11 9.52
CA PRO A 67 18.59 -11.42 9.94
C PRO A 67 17.59 -12.09 10.89
N GLY A 68 17.37 -13.40 10.73
CA GLY A 68 16.54 -14.18 11.66
C GLY A 68 15.06 -13.81 11.69
N MET A 69 14.49 -13.35 10.57
CA MET A 69 13.02 -13.22 10.42
C MET A 69 12.30 -14.56 10.61
N HIS A 70 12.98 -15.66 10.23
CA HIS A 70 12.56 -17.02 10.51
C HIS A 70 13.62 -17.71 11.38
N ARG A 71 13.16 -18.60 12.27
CA ARG A 71 14.06 -19.39 13.10
C ARG A 71 14.64 -20.53 12.27
N PRO A 72 15.98 -20.74 12.27
CA PRO A 72 16.60 -21.87 11.59
C PRO A 72 15.99 -23.20 12.06
N ALA A 73 15.62 -24.09 11.14
CA ALA A 73 15.19 -25.45 11.48
C ALA A 73 16.07 -26.52 10.82
N PRO A 74 16.14 -27.72 11.42
CA PRO A 74 16.87 -28.86 10.87
C PRO A 74 16.45 -29.20 9.43
N SER A 75 15.16 -29.10 9.11
CA SER A 75 14.62 -29.42 7.79
C SER A 75 15.07 -28.46 6.69
N ASP A 76 15.44 -27.21 7.02
CA ASP A 76 15.95 -26.25 6.04
C ASP A 76 17.27 -26.73 5.45
N LEU A 77 18.12 -27.35 6.29
CA LEU A 77 19.40 -27.92 5.85
C LEU A 77 19.18 -29.05 4.86
N ASP A 78 18.26 -29.97 5.14
CA ASP A 78 17.98 -31.11 4.26
C ASP A 78 17.48 -30.64 2.89
N VAL A 79 16.58 -29.66 2.86
CA VAL A 79 16.00 -29.14 1.62
C VAL A 79 17.01 -28.31 0.83
N GLN A 80 17.74 -27.40 1.48
CA GLN A 80 18.61 -26.45 0.79
C GLN A 80 19.98 -27.03 0.42
N LEU A 81 20.52 -27.97 1.23
CA LEU A 81 21.80 -28.63 0.96
C LEU A 81 21.64 -29.98 0.25
N GLY A 82 20.43 -30.53 0.14
CA GLY A 82 20.16 -31.82 -0.52
C GLY A 82 20.85 -31.97 -1.89
N PRO A 83 20.70 -31.01 -2.83
CA PRO A 83 21.40 -31.07 -4.11
C PRO A 83 22.92 -31.12 -3.98
N ALA A 84 23.49 -30.33 -3.06
CA ALA A 84 24.93 -30.30 -2.83
C ALA A 84 25.46 -31.57 -2.17
N LEU A 85 24.68 -32.19 -1.28
CA LEU A 85 25.00 -33.47 -0.63
C LEU A 85 24.98 -34.64 -1.61
N ASN A 86 24.09 -34.60 -2.61
CA ASN A 86 24.06 -35.61 -3.67
C ASN A 86 25.30 -35.53 -4.58
N GLU A 87 25.82 -34.32 -4.81
CA GLU A 87 27.02 -34.10 -5.62
C GLU A 87 28.31 -34.33 -4.83
N ASP A 88 28.36 -33.92 -3.56
CA ASP A 88 29.50 -34.11 -2.66
C ASP A 88 29.05 -34.64 -1.28
N PRO A 89 29.05 -35.98 -1.09
CA PRO A 89 28.67 -36.61 0.17
C PRO A 89 29.58 -36.24 1.36
N SER A 90 30.78 -35.70 1.13
CA SER A 90 31.69 -35.28 2.21
C SER A 90 31.15 -34.12 3.04
N LEU A 91 30.14 -33.40 2.52
CA LEU A 91 29.43 -32.33 3.23
C LEU A 91 28.51 -32.88 4.35
N PHE A 92 28.09 -34.14 4.26
CA PHE A 92 27.08 -34.73 5.15
C PHE A 92 27.49 -34.69 6.64
N PRO A 93 28.70 -35.14 7.05
CA PRO A 93 29.08 -35.12 8.47
C PRO A 93 29.09 -33.71 9.07
N LYS A 94 29.45 -32.69 8.27
CA LYS A 94 29.50 -31.29 8.69
C LYS A 94 28.09 -30.70 8.82
N MET A 95 27.24 -30.98 7.84
CA MET A 95 25.81 -30.62 7.89
C MET A 95 25.12 -31.26 9.10
N ALA A 96 25.38 -32.55 9.35
CA ALA A 96 24.79 -33.30 10.46
C ALA A 96 25.19 -32.74 11.85
N ARG A 97 26.37 -32.14 12.00
CA ARG A 97 26.77 -31.45 13.25
C ARG A 97 25.89 -30.23 13.51
N VAL A 98 25.71 -29.38 12.50
CA VAL A 98 24.84 -28.20 12.60
C VAL A 98 23.40 -28.64 12.86
N LYS A 99 22.91 -29.63 12.11
CA LYS A 99 21.56 -30.18 12.24
C LYS A 99 21.27 -30.69 13.65
N ARG A 100 22.16 -31.50 14.23
CA ARG A 100 22.00 -32.02 15.60
C ARG A 100 21.90 -30.90 16.65
N GLY A 101 22.68 -29.82 16.48
CA GLY A 101 22.56 -28.65 17.36
C GLY A 101 21.18 -27.98 17.25
N LEU A 102 20.64 -27.86 16.03
CA LEU A 102 19.29 -27.34 15.83
C LEU A 102 18.20 -28.26 16.41
N GLU A 103 18.32 -29.58 16.23
CA GLU A 103 17.39 -30.58 16.77
C GLU A 103 17.39 -30.61 18.30
N ALA A 104 18.57 -30.49 18.91
CA ALA A 104 18.72 -30.40 20.36
C ALA A 104 18.28 -29.04 20.93
N GLY A 105 17.98 -28.06 20.08
CA GLY A 105 17.70 -26.68 20.50
C GLY A 105 18.95 -25.92 21.00
N ASP A 106 20.14 -26.53 20.91
CA ASP A 106 21.41 -25.91 21.23
C ASP A 106 21.93 -25.09 20.04
N LEU A 107 21.41 -23.88 19.95
CA LEU A 107 21.75 -22.94 18.88
C LEU A 107 23.19 -22.40 19.00
N ALA A 108 23.80 -22.49 20.18
CA ALA A 108 25.21 -22.13 20.35
C ALA A 108 26.10 -23.19 19.71
N ALA A 109 25.83 -24.48 19.97
CA ALA A 109 26.52 -25.59 19.31
C ALA A 109 26.31 -25.59 17.78
N ALA A 110 25.08 -25.33 17.32
CA ALA A 110 24.78 -25.19 15.90
C ALA A 110 25.61 -24.07 15.25
N ARG A 111 25.69 -22.90 15.90
CA ARG A 111 26.48 -21.75 15.42
C ARG A 111 27.98 -22.06 15.43
N ALA A 112 28.48 -22.74 16.45
CA ALA A 112 29.89 -23.11 16.56
C ALA A 112 30.33 -24.09 15.46
N SER A 113 29.43 -24.95 15.00
CA SER A 113 29.70 -25.92 13.92
C SER A 113 29.56 -25.33 12.51
N LEU A 114 29.00 -24.12 12.38
CA LEU A 114 28.69 -23.51 11.09
C LEU A 114 29.93 -23.13 10.24
N PRO A 115 31.04 -22.62 10.82
CA PRO A 115 32.24 -22.30 10.04
C PRO A 115 32.82 -23.51 9.29
N GLU A 116 32.84 -24.69 9.93
CA GLU A 116 33.35 -25.92 9.30
C GLU A 116 32.51 -26.36 8.09
N LEU A 117 31.20 -26.14 8.15
CA LEU A 117 30.28 -26.40 7.04
C LEU A 117 30.46 -25.36 5.93
N ALA A 118 30.58 -24.08 6.28
CA ALA A 118 30.79 -22.99 5.34
C ALA A 118 32.06 -23.20 4.50
N GLU A 119 33.16 -23.54 5.17
CA GLU A 119 34.43 -23.82 4.52
C GLU A 119 34.34 -25.02 3.56
N ALA A 120 33.66 -26.09 3.97
CA ALA A 120 33.49 -27.26 3.12
C ALA A 120 32.62 -27.00 1.90
N VAL A 121 31.57 -26.18 2.03
CA VAL A 121 30.73 -25.76 0.90
C VAL A 121 31.54 -24.95 -0.12
N GLU A 122 32.48 -24.12 0.32
CA GLU A 122 33.35 -23.37 -0.60
C GLU A 122 34.41 -24.24 -1.27
N GLN A 123 34.88 -25.30 -0.60
CA GLN A 123 35.88 -26.24 -1.14
C GLN A 123 35.26 -27.32 -2.04
N ALA A 124 33.97 -27.61 -1.86
CA ALA A 124 33.27 -28.64 -2.62
C ALA A 124 33.17 -28.30 -4.11
N LYS A 125 33.40 -29.30 -4.97
CA LYS A 125 33.29 -29.17 -6.43
C LYS A 125 31.84 -29.36 -6.87
N LEU A 126 31.02 -28.34 -6.62
CA LEU A 126 29.59 -28.35 -6.92
C LEU A 126 29.26 -27.71 -8.26
N SER A 127 28.15 -28.13 -8.86
CA SER A 127 27.51 -27.44 -9.97
C SER A 127 27.16 -26.00 -9.60
N SER A 128 27.04 -25.12 -10.58
CA SER A 128 26.75 -23.69 -10.34
C SER A 128 25.45 -23.48 -9.57
N ALA A 129 24.43 -24.29 -9.85
CA ALA A 129 23.15 -24.28 -9.17
C ALA A 129 23.26 -24.80 -7.73
N ALA A 130 23.83 -26.00 -7.53
CA ALA A 130 23.98 -26.60 -6.21
C ALA A 130 24.87 -25.78 -5.28
N GLY A 131 26.01 -25.29 -5.78
CA GLY A 131 26.91 -24.42 -5.03
C GLY A 131 26.28 -23.07 -4.65
N LYS A 132 25.45 -22.49 -5.53
CA LYS A 132 24.71 -21.25 -5.19
C LYS A 132 23.64 -21.49 -4.13
N ALA A 133 22.92 -22.61 -4.20
CA ALA A 133 21.95 -22.99 -3.19
C ALA A 133 22.61 -23.26 -1.82
N ALA A 134 23.72 -24.03 -1.81
CA ALA A 134 24.46 -24.36 -0.60
C ALA A 134 25.05 -23.13 0.09
N ARG A 135 25.71 -22.23 -0.65
CA ARG A 135 26.21 -20.97 -0.11
C ARG A 135 25.08 -20.11 0.49
N ARG A 136 23.95 -20.02 -0.22
CA ARG A 136 22.77 -19.30 0.27
C ARG A 136 22.24 -19.91 1.58
N ALA A 137 22.23 -21.23 1.69
CA ALA A 137 21.80 -21.93 2.91
C ALA A 137 22.70 -21.61 4.10
N VAL A 138 24.02 -21.70 3.90
CA VAL A 138 25.02 -21.33 4.92
C VAL A 138 24.87 -19.87 5.33
N ASP A 139 24.69 -18.95 4.38
CA ASP A 139 24.46 -17.52 4.66
C ASP A 139 23.18 -17.28 5.47
N GLU A 140 22.07 -17.96 5.11
CA GLU A 140 20.80 -17.87 5.82
C GLU A 140 20.90 -18.41 7.26
N LEU A 141 21.65 -19.50 7.47
CA LEU A 141 21.94 -20.03 8.80
C LEU A 141 22.83 -19.09 9.61
N HIS A 142 23.86 -18.52 8.99
CA HIS A 142 24.74 -17.56 9.65
C HIS A 142 23.96 -16.35 10.14
N ASP A 143 23.06 -15.83 9.30
CA ASP A 143 22.15 -14.74 9.64
C ASP A 143 21.17 -15.15 10.75
N GLY A 144 20.53 -16.31 10.62
CA GLY A 144 19.49 -16.78 11.53
C GLY A 144 20.00 -17.19 12.92
N LEU A 145 21.26 -17.64 13.03
CA LEU A 145 21.92 -18.02 14.29
C LEU A 145 22.66 -16.86 14.95
N SER A 146 22.85 -15.74 14.25
CA SER A 146 23.52 -14.54 14.78
C SER A 146 22.81 -14.03 16.05
N GLU A 147 23.55 -13.38 16.95
CA GLU A 147 22.95 -12.70 18.12
C GLU A 147 22.04 -11.53 17.72
N GLU A 148 22.29 -10.97 16.53
CA GLU A 148 21.52 -9.89 15.93
C GLU A 148 20.20 -10.38 15.30
N ALA A 149 19.96 -11.71 15.28
CA ALA A 149 18.78 -12.31 14.71
C ALA A 149 17.49 -11.79 15.37
N TYR A 150 16.53 -11.38 14.55
CA TYR A 150 15.25 -10.81 14.95
C TYR A 150 14.54 -11.64 16.03
N TRP A 151 14.41 -12.95 15.83
CA TRP A 151 13.71 -13.83 16.77
C TRP A 151 14.37 -13.91 18.17
N ARG A 152 15.66 -13.54 18.31
CA ARG A 152 16.40 -13.49 19.58
C ARG A 152 16.25 -12.16 20.34
N GLN A 153 15.76 -11.13 19.66
CA GLN A 153 15.69 -9.79 20.23
C GLN A 153 14.51 -9.64 21.18
N ARG A 154 14.62 -8.68 22.11
CA ARG A 154 13.54 -8.34 23.05
C ARG A 154 12.26 -8.00 22.27
N THR A 155 11.10 -8.41 22.79
CA THR A 155 9.80 -8.24 22.13
C THR A 155 9.54 -6.80 21.66
N TRP A 156 9.85 -5.80 22.48
CA TRP A 156 9.67 -4.40 22.09
C TRP A 156 10.53 -3.98 20.90
N LYS A 157 11.77 -4.49 20.78
CA LYS A 157 12.64 -4.22 19.62
C LYS A 157 12.06 -4.83 18.35
N ARG A 158 11.57 -6.07 18.46
CA ARG A 158 10.91 -6.77 17.35
C ARG A 158 9.69 -6.00 16.86
N ILE A 159 8.80 -5.62 17.79
CA ILE A 159 7.61 -4.83 17.46
C ILE A 159 7.98 -3.48 16.86
N ALA A 160 8.95 -2.76 17.44
CA ALA A 160 9.37 -1.46 16.92
C ALA A 160 9.90 -1.54 15.47
N VAL A 161 10.72 -2.55 15.18
CA VAL A 161 11.29 -2.74 13.84
C VAL A 161 10.22 -3.07 12.81
N ILE A 162 9.27 -3.95 13.14
CA ILE A 162 8.19 -4.32 12.23
C ILE A 162 7.15 -3.19 12.11
N PHE A 163 6.84 -2.47 13.19
CA PHE A 163 5.93 -1.33 13.14
C PHE A 163 6.52 -0.15 12.35
N ALA A 164 7.84 -0.05 12.23
CA ALA A 164 8.50 1.07 11.57
C ALA A 164 8.07 1.27 10.11
N GLY A 165 7.86 0.19 9.36
CA GLY A 165 7.37 0.28 7.97
C GLY A 165 5.98 0.90 7.89
N PRO A 166 4.95 0.30 8.50
CA PRO A 166 3.60 0.89 8.53
C PRO A 166 3.58 2.28 9.19
N GLY A 167 4.38 2.50 10.22
CA GLY A 167 4.50 3.80 10.91
C GLY A 167 4.99 4.91 9.98
N VAL A 168 6.00 4.64 9.14
CA VAL A 168 6.45 5.59 8.10
C VAL A 168 5.32 5.88 7.11
N ASN A 169 4.58 4.86 6.68
CA ASN A 169 3.46 5.07 5.75
C ASN A 169 2.32 5.91 6.35
N ILE A 170 2.01 5.76 7.64
CA ILE A 170 1.05 6.61 8.35
C ILE A 170 1.56 8.05 8.40
N ALA A 171 2.83 8.25 8.78
CA ALA A 171 3.44 9.57 8.83
C ALA A 171 3.45 10.25 7.46
N LEU A 172 3.76 9.50 6.40
CA LEU A 172 3.71 9.99 5.02
C LEU A 172 2.28 10.33 4.58
N ALA A 173 1.29 9.53 4.95
CA ALA A 173 -0.11 9.83 4.64
C ALA A 173 -0.53 11.18 5.21
N ILE A 174 -0.24 11.41 6.50
CA ILE A 174 -0.50 12.67 7.19
C ILE A 174 0.24 13.82 6.50
N ALA A 175 1.54 13.67 6.23
CA ALA A 175 2.36 14.70 5.61
C ALA A 175 1.92 15.05 4.19
N LEU A 176 1.57 14.06 3.36
CA LEU A 176 1.12 14.26 1.99
C LEU A 176 -0.24 14.97 1.94
N VAL A 177 -1.18 14.56 2.81
CA VAL A 177 -2.50 15.19 2.91
C VAL A 177 -2.38 16.61 3.48
N ALA A 178 -1.53 16.84 4.48
CA ALA A 178 -1.24 18.18 4.99
C ALA A 178 -0.64 19.07 3.90
N ALA A 179 0.33 18.57 3.14
CA ALA A 179 0.91 19.31 2.02
C ALA A 179 -0.15 19.66 0.96
N ALA A 180 -1.08 18.75 0.66
CA ALA A 180 -2.18 19.01 -0.25
C ALA A 180 -3.08 20.16 0.27
N TYR A 181 -3.42 20.15 1.57
CA TYR A 181 -4.18 21.23 2.22
C TYR A 181 -3.47 22.58 2.25
N MET A 182 -2.13 22.59 2.34
CA MET A 182 -1.35 23.83 2.30
C MET A 182 -1.34 24.47 0.91
N VAL A 183 -1.34 23.64 -0.15
CA VAL A 183 -1.37 24.11 -1.54
C VAL A 183 -2.78 24.54 -1.96
N GLY A 184 -3.81 23.84 -1.48
CA GLY A 184 -5.21 24.11 -1.81
C GLY A 184 -5.89 22.89 -2.44
N LEU A 185 -6.90 22.37 -1.74
CA LEU A 185 -7.72 21.25 -2.22
C LEU A 185 -9.10 21.76 -2.65
N PRO A 186 -9.68 21.22 -3.75
CA PRO A 186 -11.08 21.48 -4.05
C PRO A 186 -11.96 20.79 -2.98
N GLY A 187 -12.70 21.60 -2.23
CA GLY A 187 -13.74 21.19 -1.29
C GLY A 187 -15.09 21.01 -1.97
N ASP A 188 -16.16 21.47 -1.34
CA ASP A 188 -17.51 21.26 -1.86
C ASP A 188 -17.81 22.09 -3.13
N PRO A 189 -18.59 21.54 -4.08
CA PRO A 189 -19.02 22.28 -5.25
C PRO A 189 -19.99 23.40 -4.85
N THR A 190 -19.82 24.55 -5.48
CA THR A 190 -20.62 25.76 -5.25
C THR A 190 -21.69 25.92 -6.34
N PRO A 191 -22.79 26.66 -6.06
CA PRO A 191 -23.78 27.04 -7.07
C PRO A 191 -23.23 28.00 -8.15
N THR A 192 -21.97 28.41 -8.05
CA THR A 192 -21.31 29.29 -9.01
C THR A 192 -20.84 28.50 -10.21
N VAL A 193 -21.08 29.01 -11.41
CA VAL A 193 -20.66 28.38 -12.67
C VAL A 193 -19.19 28.70 -12.91
N LYS A 194 -18.34 27.68 -13.00
CA LYS A 194 -16.92 27.84 -13.33
C LYS A 194 -16.68 27.81 -14.83
N ASN A 195 -17.28 26.83 -15.51
CA ASN A 195 -17.14 26.65 -16.95
C ASN A 195 -18.45 26.15 -17.56
N VAL A 196 -18.69 26.47 -18.83
CA VAL A 196 -19.87 26.01 -19.57
C VAL A 196 -19.38 25.27 -20.80
N LYS A 197 -19.79 24.00 -20.96
CA LYS A 197 -19.35 23.18 -22.10
C LYS A 197 -20.06 23.62 -23.37
N ALA A 198 -19.34 23.74 -24.48
CA ALA A 198 -19.91 24.07 -25.78
C ALA A 198 -21.00 23.06 -26.20
N HIS A 199 -21.98 23.52 -26.99
CA HIS A 199 -23.09 22.71 -27.51
C HIS A 199 -23.95 22.02 -26.42
N THR A 200 -24.11 22.66 -25.26
CA THR A 200 -24.96 22.17 -24.17
C THR A 200 -26.18 23.08 -23.91
N PRO A 201 -27.24 22.56 -23.26
CA PRO A 201 -28.38 23.39 -22.82
C PRO A 201 -27.98 24.63 -22.02
N ALA A 202 -26.93 24.54 -21.20
CA ALA A 202 -26.38 25.66 -20.44
C ALA A 202 -25.87 26.78 -21.36
N THR A 203 -25.19 26.44 -22.46
CA THR A 203 -24.76 27.42 -23.45
C THR A 203 -25.96 28.04 -24.18
N ALA A 204 -26.97 27.23 -24.51
CA ALA A 204 -28.15 27.68 -25.24
C ALA A 204 -28.99 28.73 -24.48
N ILE A 205 -29.02 28.68 -23.14
CA ILE A 205 -29.69 29.68 -22.30
C ILE A 205 -28.80 30.87 -21.93
N GLY A 206 -27.57 30.92 -22.46
CA GLY A 206 -26.63 31.99 -22.16
C GLY A 206 -26.10 31.99 -20.73
N LEU A 207 -26.00 30.81 -20.09
CA LEU A 207 -25.28 30.65 -18.82
C LEU A 207 -23.79 30.98 -19.04
N ARG A 208 -23.17 31.71 -18.12
CA ARG A 208 -21.79 32.17 -18.25
C ARG A 208 -20.95 31.81 -17.01
N PRO A 209 -19.63 31.62 -17.16
CA PRO A 209 -18.71 31.59 -16.02
C PRO A 209 -18.92 32.80 -15.11
N GLY A 210 -18.94 32.58 -13.80
CA GLY A 210 -19.20 33.58 -12.77
C GLY A 210 -20.67 33.73 -12.36
N ASP A 211 -21.63 33.14 -13.09
CA ASP A 211 -23.03 33.14 -12.68
C ASP A 211 -23.22 32.34 -11.40
N ARG A 212 -23.93 32.90 -10.40
CA ARG A 212 -24.36 32.13 -9.22
C ARG A 212 -25.81 31.69 -9.38
N ILE A 213 -26.06 30.39 -9.46
CA ILE A 213 -27.42 29.86 -9.52
C ILE A 213 -28.08 30.03 -8.15
N VAL A 214 -29.21 30.74 -8.13
CA VAL A 214 -29.95 31.03 -6.89
C VAL A 214 -31.28 30.28 -6.82
N ALA A 215 -31.88 29.95 -7.96
CA ALA A 215 -33.06 29.10 -8.02
C ALA A 215 -33.15 28.32 -9.35
N VAL A 216 -33.79 27.15 -9.31
CA VAL A 216 -34.12 26.34 -10.49
C VAL A 216 -35.60 25.99 -10.42
N GLN A 217 -36.36 26.29 -11.48
CA GLN A 217 -37.83 26.14 -11.50
C GLN A 217 -38.54 26.84 -10.33
N GLY A 218 -38.07 28.03 -9.93
CA GLY A 218 -38.62 28.77 -8.79
C GLY A 218 -38.27 28.20 -7.41
N GLN A 219 -37.58 27.05 -7.32
CA GLN A 219 -37.09 26.51 -6.06
C GLN A 219 -35.71 27.07 -5.73
N ALA A 220 -35.54 27.62 -4.53
CA ALA A 220 -34.27 28.14 -4.06
C ALA A 220 -33.21 27.04 -3.96
N THR A 221 -31.98 27.34 -4.39
CA THR A 221 -30.86 26.40 -4.39
C THR A 221 -29.70 26.97 -3.57
N PRO A 222 -29.67 26.70 -2.24
CA PRO A 222 -28.65 27.24 -1.35
C PRO A 222 -27.26 26.64 -1.58
N ASP A 223 -27.20 25.40 -2.08
CA ASP A 223 -25.98 24.66 -2.38
C ASP A 223 -26.04 24.00 -3.76
N PHE A 224 -24.90 23.48 -4.24
CA PHE A 224 -24.85 22.81 -5.54
C PHE A 224 -25.62 21.48 -5.57
N ASN A 225 -25.78 20.82 -4.42
CA ASN A 225 -26.54 19.57 -4.35
C ASN A 225 -28.02 19.81 -4.66
N ALA A 226 -28.59 20.92 -4.20
CA ALA A 226 -29.93 21.38 -4.54
C ALA A 226 -30.04 21.67 -6.05
N VAL A 227 -29.08 22.41 -6.62
CA VAL A 227 -29.02 22.66 -8.08
C VAL A 227 -29.03 21.35 -8.86
N SER A 228 -28.12 20.44 -8.53
CA SER A 228 -27.97 19.15 -9.22
C SER A 228 -29.23 18.28 -9.07
N ARG A 229 -29.83 18.24 -7.88
CA ARG A 229 -31.05 17.48 -7.60
C ARG A 229 -32.23 17.99 -8.42
N THR A 230 -32.47 19.29 -8.43
CA THR A 230 -33.60 19.89 -9.17
C THR A 230 -33.45 19.69 -10.67
N ILE A 231 -32.23 19.86 -11.22
CA ILE A 231 -31.96 19.58 -12.64
C ILE A 231 -32.19 18.10 -12.97
N ARG A 232 -31.70 17.17 -12.15
CA ARG A 232 -31.92 15.72 -12.38
C ARG A 232 -33.40 15.34 -12.35
N ASN A 233 -34.17 15.96 -11.46
CA ASN A 233 -35.59 15.70 -11.30
C ASN A 233 -36.45 16.27 -12.45
N SER A 234 -35.90 17.14 -13.30
CA SER A 234 -36.61 17.66 -14.48
C SER A 234 -36.98 16.58 -15.51
N ARG A 235 -36.29 15.42 -15.52
CA ARG A 235 -36.57 14.29 -16.43
C ARG A 235 -36.70 14.68 -17.92
N GLY A 236 -35.89 15.64 -18.38
CA GLY A 236 -35.91 16.12 -19.77
C GLY A 236 -36.89 17.25 -20.05
N GLN A 237 -37.68 17.67 -19.07
CA GLN A 237 -38.59 18.81 -19.20
C GLN A 237 -37.83 20.14 -19.32
N ALA A 238 -38.51 21.14 -19.87
CA ALA A 238 -37.96 22.47 -19.98
C ALA A 238 -37.92 23.15 -18.60
N ILE A 239 -36.75 23.65 -18.21
CA ILE A 239 -36.54 24.28 -16.90
C ILE A 239 -36.04 25.72 -17.07
N THR A 240 -36.43 26.58 -16.13
CA THR A 240 -35.89 27.93 -15.97
C THR A 240 -34.86 27.94 -14.85
N VAL A 241 -33.82 28.75 -15.03
CA VAL A 241 -32.72 28.89 -14.07
C VAL A 241 -32.57 30.37 -13.73
N MET A 242 -32.67 30.71 -12.45
CA MET A 242 -32.42 32.05 -11.97
C MET A 242 -30.96 32.14 -11.51
N VAL A 243 -30.25 33.13 -12.03
CA VAL A 243 -28.84 33.37 -11.71
C VAL A 243 -28.64 34.79 -11.21
N MET A 244 -27.68 34.96 -10.32
CA MET A 244 -27.13 36.25 -9.95
C MET A 244 -25.90 36.51 -10.82
N ARG A 245 -25.96 37.55 -11.67
CA ARG A 245 -24.86 37.99 -12.53
C ARG A 245 -24.61 39.47 -12.30
N ASN A 246 -23.39 39.83 -11.87
CA ASN A 246 -23.01 41.21 -11.56
C ASN A 246 -24.00 41.93 -10.62
N GLY A 247 -24.49 41.21 -9.59
CA GLY A 247 -25.45 41.74 -8.61
C GLY A 247 -26.89 41.88 -9.11
N LYS A 248 -27.20 41.50 -10.36
CA LYS A 248 -28.55 41.48 -10.92
C LYS A 248 -29.09 40.06 -11.01
N LEU A 249 -30.37 39.91 -10.67
CA LEU A 249 -31.11 38.67 -10.83
C LEU A 249 -31.54 38.53 -12.30
N LEU A 250 -31.12 37.45 -12.96
CA LEU A 250 -31.48 37.13 -14.33
C LEU A 250 -32.17 35.78 -14.39
N THR A 251 -33.30 35.71 -15.08
CA THR A 251 -34.00 34.45 -15.37
C THR A 251 -33.59 33.97 -16.76
N LEU A 252 -33.00 32.77 -16.82
CA LEU A 252 -32.54 32.13 -18.05
C LEU A 252 -33.43 30.93 -18.40
N GLY A 253 -33.64 30.69 -19.69
CA GLY A 253 -34.51 29.64 -20.21
C GLY A 253 -35.91 30.12 -20.59
N PRO A 254 -36.87 29.19 -20.79
CA PRO A 254 -36.79 27.76 -20.47
C PRO A 254 -35.90 26.95 -21.45
N VAL A 255 -35.25 25.89 -20.96
CA VAL A 255 -34.48 24.95 -21.79
C VAL A 255 -34.67 23.51 -21.36
N ARG A 256 -34.74 22.60 -22.33
CA ARG A 256 -34.81 21.15 -22.07
C ARG A 256 -33.45 20.63 -21.61
N THR A 257 -33.45 19.86 -20.53
CA THR A 257 -32.23 19.17 -20.08
C THR A 257 -31.85 18.05 -21.05
N LYS A 258 -30.55 17.77 -21.18
CA LYS A 258 -30.04 16.68 -22.03
C LYS A 258 -29.51 15.57 -21.14
N LYS A 259 -29.67 14.32 -21.58
CA LYS A 259 -29.07 13.17 -20.89
C LYS A 259 -27.56 13.16 -21.15
N ILE A 260 -26.76 13.23 -20.09
CA ILE A 260 -25.29 13.10 -20.11
C ILE A 260 -24.95 11.88 -19.24
N GLY A 261 -24.50 10.80 -19.87
CA GLY A 261 -24.43 9.48 -19.21
C GLY A 261 -25.83 9.00 -18.83
N ASP A 262 -26.05 8.69 -17.54
CA ASP A 262 -27.37 8.26 -17.05
C ASP A 262 -28.16 9.36 -16.31
N ARG A 263 -27.76 10.64 -16.45
CA ARG A 263 -28.35 11.76 -15.70
C ARG A 263 -28.78 12.90 -16.59
N TRP A 264 -29.91 13.52 -16.26
CA TRP A 264 -30.36 14.77 -16.87
C TRP A 264 -29.52 15.94 -16.36
N ALA A 265 -28.96 16.73 -17.28
CA ALA A 265 -28.05 17.81 -16.96
C ALA A 265 -28.17 18.99 -17.94
N LEU A 266 -27.69 20.16 -17.52
CA LEU A 266 -27.56 21.35 -18.37
C LEU A 266 -26.19 21.45 -19.05
N GLY A 267 -25.15 20.81 -18.51
CA GLY A 267 -23.82 20.78 -19.14
C GLY A 267 -22.87 21.91 -18.75
N PHE A 268 -22.80 22.26 -17.46
CA PHE A 268 -21.81 23.19 -16.91
C PHE A 268 -20.97 22.54 -15.80
N GLU A 269 -19.82 23.13 -15.49
CA GLU A 269 -18.92 22.77 -14.39
C GLU A 269 -19.12 23.74 -13.23
N PRO A 270 -19.39 23.25 -11.99
CA PRO A 270 -19.45 24.12 -10.82
C PRO A 270 -18.07 24.64 -10.41
N GLY A 271 -18.06 25.79 -9.74
CA GLY A 271 -16.90 26.23 -8.95
C GLY A 271 -16.77 25.38 -7.70
N TRP A 272 -15.59 25.39 -7.09
CA TRP A 272 -15.26 24.63 -5.89
C TRP A 272 -14.89 25.58 -4.77
N VAL A 273 -15.28 25.28 -3.53
CA VAL A 273 -14.69 25.93 -2.36
C VAL A 273 -13.24 25.49 -2.29
N GLU A 274 -12.28 26.42 -2.27
CA GLU A 274 -10.87 26.08 -2.09
C GLU A 274 -10.57 25.90 -0.60
N LEU A 275 -10.24 24.67 -0.21
CA LEU A 275 -9.82 24.33 1.14
C LEU A 275 -8.31 24.50 1.21
N GLN A 276 -7.89 25.68 1.64
CA GLN A 276 -6.50 25.99 1.91
C GLN A 276 -6.33 26.36 3.38
N TYR A 277 -5.41 25.67 4.05
CA TYR A 277 -5.12 25.89 5.47
C TYR A 277 -3.64 26.25 5.66
N GLY A 278 -3.35 27.04 6.71
CA GLY A 278 -1.97 27.21 7.17
C GLY A 278 -1.37 25.90 7.69
N PRO A 279 -0.05 25.83 7.94
CA PRO A 279 0.64 24.59 8.29
C PRO A 279 0.00 23.82 9.46
N TRP A 280 -0.42 24.54 10.51
CA TRP A 280 -1.06 23.93 11.67
C TRP A 280 -2.46 23.42 11.36
N GLY A 281 -3.28 24.22 10.66
CA GLY A 281 -4.62 23.81 10.23
C GLY A 281 -4.58 22.61 9.30
N ALA A 282 -3.64 22.61 8.35
CA ALA A 282 -3.42 21.50 7.43
C ALA A 282 -3.03 20.21 8.17
N LEU A 283 -2.13 20.30 9.17
CA LEU A 283 -1.76 19.16 10.00
C LEU A 283 -2.97 18.63 10.78
N THR A 284 -3.72 19.49 11.47
CA THR A 284 -4.90 19.06 12.24
C THR A 284 -5.99 18.43 11.37
N HIS A 285 -6.25 19.00 10.19
CA HIS A 285 -7.20 18.43 9.24
C HIS A 285 -6.70 17.10 8.68
N SER A 286 -5.42 17.01 8.28
CA SER A 286 -4.84 15.75 7.80
C SER A 286 -4.88 14.64 8.84
N LEU A 287 -4.69 14.95 10.13
CA LEU A 287 -4.83 13.97 11.22
C LEU A 287 -6.27 13.50 11.38
N SER A 288 -7.23 14.43 11.36
CA SER A 288 -8.67 14.12 11.43
C SER A 288 -9.13 13.25 10.25
N ASP A 289 -8.68 13.58 9.04
CA ASP A 289 -9.00 12.83 7.83
C ASP A 289 -8.34 11.46 7.83
N THR A 290 -7.07 11.38 8.25
CA THR A 290 -6.35 10.12 8.43
C THR A 290 -7.10 9.24 9.43
N TRP A 291 -7.53 9.78 10.58
CA TRP A 291 -8.30 9.03 11.57
C TRP A 291 -9.66 8.56 11.04
N THR A 292 -10.35 9.42 10.30
CA THR A 292 -11.64 9.09 9.68
C THR A 292 -11.49 8.00 8.63
N ALA A 293 -10.48 8.12 7.77
CA ALA A 293 -10.13 7.11 6.77
C ALA A 293 -9.74 5.79 7.44
N THR A 294 -8.92 5.82 8.51
CA THR A 294 -8.55 4.62 9.28
C THR A 294 -9.77 3.91 9.84
N LYS A 295 -10.69 4.64 10.49
CA LYS A 295 -11.95 4.05 10.98
C LYS A 295 -12.79 3.48 9.83
N GLY A 296 -12.87 4.18 8.71
CA GLY A 296 -13.54 3.71 7.50
C GLY A 296 -12.96 2.38 7.00
N THR A 297 -11.64 2.28 6.89
CA THR A 297 -10.96 1.05 6.46
C THR A 297 -11.19 -0.09 7.44
N ILE A 298 -11.01 0.15 8.75
CA ILE A 298 -11.21 -0.88 9.78
C ILE A 298 -12.65 -1.40 9.78
N THR A 299 -13.64 -0.51 9.66
CA THR A 299 -15.06 -0.90 9.61
C THR A 299 -15.46 -1.56 8.29
N PHE A 300 -14.70 -1.32 7.22
CA PHE A 300 -14.89 -1.97 5.92
C PHE A 300 -14.34 -3.40 5.87
N LEU A 301 -13.26 -3.72 6.60
CA LEU A 301 -12.63 -5.05 6.56
C LEU A 301 -13.61 -6.20 6.83
N PRO A 302 -14.46 -6.20 7.87
CA PRO A 302 -15.45 -7.26 8.05
C PRO A 302 -16.49 -7.32 6.93
N ARG A 303 -16.80 -6.17 6.31
CA ARG A 303 -17.76 -6.12 5.19
C ARG A 303 -17.23 -6.82 3.94
N LEU A 304 -15.92 -6.99 3.78
CA LEU A 304 -15.33 -7.76 2.68
C LEU A 304 -15.81 -9.21 2.64
N LEU A 305 -16.18 -9.77 3.79
CA LEU A 305 -16.72 -11.14 3.90
C LEU A 305 -18.20 -11.22 3.45
N THR A 306 -18.87 -10.07 3.28
CA THR A 306 -20.25 -10.01 2.80
C THR A 306 -20.29 -9.89 1.27
N ARG A 307 -21.34 -10.43 0.63
CA ARG A 307 -21.54 -10.36 -0.83
C ARG A 307 -21.57 -8.93 -1.37
N SER A 308 -22.03 -7.96 -0.57
CA SER A 308 -22.10 -6.54 -0.97
C SER A 308 -20.75 -5.85 -0.87
N GLY A 309 -19.92 -6.21 0.11
CA GLY A 309 -18.57 -5.66 0.26
C GLY A 309 -17.56 -6.28 -0.70
N SER A 310 -17.66 -7.58 -0.98
CA SER A 310 -16.76 -8.26 -1.91
C SER A 310 -16.83 -7.69 -3.34
N LYS A 311 -18.01 -7.21 -3.79
CA LYS A 311 -18.21 -6.53 -5.09
C LYS A 311 -17.52 -5.16 -5.20
N GLN A 312 -17.15 -4.56 -4.07
CA GLN A 312 -16.47 -3.26 -4.01
C GLN A 312 -14.95 -3.38 -4.06
N VAL A 313 -14.41 -4.59 -3.95
CA VAL A 313 -12.97 -4.85 -4.09
C VAL A 313 -12.57 -4.66 -5.56
N SER A 314 -11.59 -3.80 -5.80
CA SER A 314 -10.91 -3.66 -7.09
C SER A 314 -9.48 -4.16 -6.99
N SER A 315 -9.00 -4.77 -8.05
CA SER A 315 -7.60 -5.18 -8.22
C SER A 315 -6.74 -4.02 -8.72
N PRO A 316 -5.41 -4.20 -8.82
CA PRO A 316 -4.53 -3.22 -9.45
C PRO A 316 -4.97 -2.79 -10.86
N VAL A 317 -5.64 -3.67 -11.61
CA VAL A 317 -6.15 -3.36 -12.96
C VAL A 317 -7.27 -2.32 -12.93
N GLY A 318 -8.26 -2.49 -12.04
CA GLY A 318 -9.36 -1.54 -11.88
C GLY A 318 -8.87 -0.17 -11.42
N ILE A 319 -7.87 -0.11 -10.54
CA ILE A 319 -7.28 1.15 -10.06
C ILE A 319 -6.66 1.94 -11.24
N VAL A 320 -5.98 1.26 -12.17
CA VAL A 320 -5.40 1.88 -13.35
C VAL A 320 -6.48 2.38 -14.32
N ASP A 321 -7.58 1.65 -14.54
CA ASP A 321 -8.69 2.09 -15.40
C ASP A 321 -9.47 3.29 -14.82
N TYR A 322 -9.76 3.28 -13.50
CA TYR A 322 -10.35 4.46 -12.84
C TYR A 322 -9.45 5.69 -12.97
N SER A 323 -8.13 5.49 -12.89
CA SER A 323 -7.14 6.56 -13.01
C SER A 323 -6.99 7.07 -14.46
N SER A 324 -7.15 6.22 -15.47
CA SER A 324 -7.02 6.61 -16.89
C SER A 324 -8.21 7.43 -17.39
N ARG A 325 -9.41 7.18 -16.85
CA ARG A 325 -10.63 7.95 -17.13
C ARG A 325 -10.68 9.28 -16.36
N ALA A 326 -9.88 9.42 -15.30
CA ALA A 326 -9.72 10.66 -14.55
C ALA A 326 -8.72 11.60 -15.27
N VAL A 327 -9.19 12.34 -16.27
CA VAL A 327 -8.39 13.36 -16.97
C VAL A 327 -8.03 14.51 -16.01
N SER A 328 -6.74 14.89 -16.02
CA SER A 328 -6.09 15.98 -15.27
C SER A 328 -6.38 16.03 -13.77
N LEU A 329 -5.92 15.02 -13.01
CA LEU A 329 -5.72 15.17 -11.56
C LEU A 329 -4.87 16.41 -11.31
N THR A 330 -5.32 17.33 -10.44
CA THR A 330 -4.44 18.40 -9.94
C THR A 330 -3.30 17.77 -9.14
N PHE A 331 -2.16 18.47 -9.04
CA PHE A 331 -1.05 18.00 -8.20
C PHE A 331 -1.49 17.78 -6.74
N THR A 332 -2.41 18.60 -6.23
CA THR A 332 -2.97 18.47 -4.88
C THR A 332 -3.84 17.23 -4.70
N LEU A 333 -4.68 16.91 -5.69
CA LEU A 333 -5.46 15.67 -5.69
C LEU A 333 -4.56 14.43 -5.80
N PHE A 334 -3.46 14.52 -6.55
CA PHE A 334 -2.45 13.46 -6.60
C PHE A 334 -1.83 13.20 -5.22
N LEU A 335 -1.41 14.25 -4.49
CA LEU A 335 -0.89 14.11 -3.13
C LEU A 335 -1.90 13.47 -2.17
N GLN A 336 -3.18 13.85 -2.28
CA GLN A 336 -4.25 13.28 -1.46
C GLN A 336 -4.46 11.79 -1.75
N ILE A 337 -4.52 11.40 -3.03
CA ILE A 337 -4.63 9.99 -3.43
C ILE A 337 -3.42 9.19 -2.96
N LEU A 338 -2.22 9.73 -3.13
CA LEU A 338 -0.99 9.09 -2.68
C LEU A 338 -0.98 8.92 -1.16
N GLY A 339 -1.45 9.91 -0.40
CA GLY A 339 -1.62 9.82 1.04
C GLY A 339 -2.63 8.76 1.46
N LEU A 340 -3.77 8.66 0.77
CA LEU A 340 -4.77 7.62 1.00
C LEU A 340 -4.22 6.21 0.70
N ILE A 341 -3.46 6.05 -0.38
CA ILE A 341 -2.77 4.79 -0.71
C ILE A 341 -1.75 4.44 0.38
N SER A 342 -0.93 5.41 0.81
CA SER A 342 0.05 5.23 1.90
C SER A 342 -0.63 4.75 3.19
N LEU A 343 -1.72 5.39 3.58
CA LEU A 343 -2.51 5.00 4.75
C LEU A 343 -3.09 3.59 4.58
N SER A 344 -3.61 3.28 3.41
CA SER A 344 -4.20 1.96 3.11
C SER A 344 -3.15 0.86 3.19
N LEU A 345 -1.96 1.06 2.62
CA LEU A 345 -0.83 0.14 2.74
C LEU A 345 -0.43 -0.06 4.21
N ALA A 346 -0.39 1.01 5.02
CA ALA A 346 -0.08 0.89 6.44
C ALA A 346 -1.12 0.06 7.20
N ILE A 347 -2.40 0.35 7.03
CA ILE A 347 -3.48 -0.34 7.74
C ILE A 347 -3.53 -1.81 7.34
N LEU A 348 -3.42 -2.11 6.04
CA LEU A 348 -3.37 -3.48 5.55
C LEU A 348 -2.16 -4.21 6.11
N ASN A 349 -0.97 -3.61 6.10
CA ASN A 349 0.22 -4.24 6.66
C ASN A 349 0.12 -4.43 8.17
N LEU A 350 -0.65 -3.62 8.90
CA LEU A 350 -0.90 -3.82 10.34
C LEU A 350 -1.96 -4.88 10.66
N LEU A 351 -2.56 -5.53 9.65
CA LEU A 351 -3.49 -6.61 9.90
C LEU A 351 -2.79 -7.79 10.61
N PRO A 352 -3.46 -8.42 11.59
CA PRO A 352 -2.90 -9.51 12.38
C PRO A 352 -2.86 -10.84 11.60
N LEU A 353 -2.30 -10.81 10.39
CA LEU A 353 -2.25 -11.92 9.45
C LEU A 353 -0.86 -12.02 8.85
N LEU A 354 -0.24 -13.20 8.88
CA LEU A 354 1.00 -13.44 8.14
C LEU A 354 0.68 -13.62 6.65
N PRO A 355 1.51 -13.13 5.71
CA PRO A 355 2.88 -12.65 5.89
C PRO A 355 2.99 -11.14 6.14
N LEU A 356 1.90 -10.45 6.49
CA LEU A 356 1.90 -9.01 6.74
C LEU A 356 2.60 -8.69 8.07
N ASP A 357 3.09 -7.46 8.18
CA ASP A 357 3.82 -6.95 9.36
C ASP A 357 3.04 -7.15 10.68
N GLY A 358 1.74 -6.90 10.68
CA GLY A 358 0.86 -7.03 11.83
C GLY A 358 0.77 -8.48 12.32
N GLY A 359 0.92 -9.47 11.43
CA GLY A 359 1.09 -10.87 11.82
C GLY A 359 2.37 -11.08 12.62
N HIS A 360 3.50 -10.56 12.14
CA HIS A 360 4.77 -10.63 12.88
C HIS A 360 4.70 -9.92 14.23
N ILE A 361 4.01 -8.77 14.31
CA ILE A 361 3.76 -8.05 15.57
C ILE A 361 2.93 -8.91 16.52
N LEU A 362 1.80 -9.47 16.05
CA LEU A 362 0.93 -10.33 16.86
C LEU A 362 1.70 -11.51 17.45
N PHE A 363 2.46 -12.23 16.62
CA PHE A 363 3.25 -13.37 17.09
C PHE A 363 4.33 -12.95 18.10
N SER A 364 4.96 -11.78 17.91
CA SER A 364 5.93 -11.24 18.88
C SER A 364 5.28 -10.91 20.22
N ILE A 365 4.05 -10.38 20.22
CA ILE A 365 3.27 -10.12 21.44
C ILE A 365 2.93 -11.46 22.13
N ILE A 366 2.42 -12.44 21.39
CA ILE A 366 2.07 -13.77 21.91
C ILE A 366 3.29 -14.45 22.55
N GLU A 367 4.45 -14.40 21.89
CA GLU A 367 5.70 -14.95 22.42
C GLU A 367 6.18 -14.22 23.67
N GLY A 368 6.06 -12.88 23.68
CA GLY A 368 6.38 -12.06 24.85
C GLY A 368 5.51 -12.40 26.06
N LEU A 369 4.20 -12.59 25.85
CA LEU A 369 3.25 -12.98 26.91
C LEU A 369 3.46 -14.41 27.40
N ARG A 370 3.80 -15.34 26.50
CA ARG A 370 4.02 -16.75 26.83
C ARG A 370 5.39 -17.03 27.45
N GLY A 371 6.36 -16.12 27.30
CA GLY A 371 7.75 -16.33 27.71
C GLY A 371 8.48 -17.43 26.93
N ARG A 372 7.85 -18.03 25.92
CA ARG A 372 8.41 -19.08 25.07
C ARG A 372 8.05 -18.84 23.60
N ALA A 373 8.96 -19.22 22.71
CA ALA A 373 8.78 -19.09 21.27
C ALA A 373 7.59 -19.94 20.77
N VAL A 374 6.90 -19.45 19.74
CA VAL A 374 5.85 -20.19 19.05
C VAL A 374 6.50 -21.20 18.12
N GLY A 375 5.91 -22.41 18.04
CA GLY A 375 6.39 -23.46 17.14
C GLY A 375 6.30 -23.01 15.68
N ARG A 376 7.33 -23.34 14.89
CA ARG A 376 7.41 -22.99 13.47
C ARG A 376 6.21 -23.49 12.66
N GLU A 377 5.71 -24.69 12.96
CA GLU A 377 4.53 -25.24 12.27
C GLU A 377 3.30 -24.33 12.39
N ILE A 378 3.11 -23.68 13.54
CA ILE A 378 1.99 -22.75 13.75
C ILE A 378 2.19 -21.50 12.88
N TYR A 379 3.44 -21.02 12.80
CA TYR A 379 3.82 -19.88 11.98
C TYR A 379 3.61 -20.15 10.49
N GLU A 380 4.04 -21.32 10.00
CA GLU A 380 3.87 -21.75 8.60
C GLU A 380 2.39 -21.93 8.26
N ARG A 381 1.60 -22.58 9.12
CA ARG A 381 0.15 -22.73 8.92
C ARG A 381 -0.56 -21.38 8.89
N ALA A 382 -0.25 -20.50 9.83
CA ALA A 382 -0.82 -19.15 9.86
C ALA A 382 -0.43 -18.33 8.62
N SER A 383 0.82 -18.44 8.17
CA SER A 383 1.30 -17.81 6.94
C SER A 383 0.59 -18.36 5.70
N ALA A 384 0.43 -19.68 5.60
CA ALA A 384 -0.27 -20.32 4.50
C ALA A 384 -1.74 -19.90 4.43
N VAL A 385 -2.43 -19.83 5.57
CA VAL A 385 -3.80 -19.33 5.65
C VAL A 385 -3.89 -17.87 5.19
N GLY A 386 -3.00 -16.99 5.68
CA GLY A 386 -3.04 -15.59 5.27
C GLY A 386 -2.66 -15.36 3.80
N ILE A 387 -1.70 -16.12 3.25
CA ILE A 387 -1.41 -16.12 1.81
C ILE A 387 -2.64 -16.59 1.02
N ALA A 388 -3.29 -17.67 1.43
CA ALA A 388 -4.50 -18.18 0.76
C ALA A 388 -5.63 -17.13 0.78
N LEU A 389 -5.89 -16.50 1.92
CA LEU A 389 -6.87 -15.42 2.04
C LEU A 389 -6.53 -14.23 1.14
N PHE A 390 -5.25 -13.84 1.07
CA PHE A 390 -4.79 -12.78 0.18
C PHE A 390 -5.02 -13.13 -1.29
N LEU A 391 -4.68 -14.36 -1.71
CA LEU A 391 -4.90 -14.84 -3.08
C LEU A 391 -6.38 -14.89 -3.45
N ILE A 392 -7.25 -15.32 -2.52
CA ILE A 392 -8.71 -15.31 -2.70
C ILE A 392 -9.20 -13.87 -2.90
N LEU A 393 -8.76 -12.93 -2.07
CA LEU A 393 -9.15 -11.53 -2.19
C LEU A 393 -8.69 -10.92 -3.52
N MET A 394 -7.46 -11.21 -3.94
CA MET A 394 -6.94 -10.79 -5.25
C MET A 394 -7.77 -11.36 -6.40
N PHE A 395 -8.14 -12.64 -6.33
CA PHE A 395 -8.99 -13.28 -7.34
C PHE A 395 -10.38 -12.62 -7.42
N ILE A 396 -11.01 -12.36 -6.27
CA ILE A 396 -12.30 -11.65 -6.20
C ILE A 396 -12.19 -10.26 -6.83
N GLY A 397 -11.15 -9.50 -6.46
CA GLY A 397 -10.92 -8.17 -7.01
C GLY A 397 -10.72 -8.19 -8.53
N LEU A 398 -9.94 -9.14 -9.04
CA LEU A 398 -9.70 -9.30 -10.47
C LEU A 398 -10.98 -9.68 -11.21
N SER A 399 -11.76 -10.61 -10.66
CA SER A 399 -13.05 -11.01 -11.24
C SER A 399 -14.04 -9.83 -11.30
N ASN A 400 -14.10 -9.00 -10.25
CA ASN A 400 -14.92 -7.79 -10.26
C ASN A 400 -14.51 -6.81 -11.35
N ASP A 401 -13.20 -6.58 -11.52
CA ASP A 401 -12.70 -5.66 -12.53
C ASP A 401 -12.93 -6.18 -13.95
N LEU A 402 -12.75 -7.49 -14.19
CA LEU A 402 -13.05 -8.12 -15.48
C LEU A 402 -14.53 -8.01 -15.83
N ASN A 403 -15.44 -8.24 -14.87
CA ASN A 403 -16.88 -8.05 -15.08
C ASN A 403 -17.24 -6.59 -15.40
N ARG A 404 -16.53 -5.62 -14.81
CA ARG A 404 -16.71 -4.18 -15.12
C ARG A 404 -16.21 -3.83 -16.53
N LEU A 405 -15.12 -4.44 -16.98
CA LEU A 405 -14.53 -4.19 -18.30
C LEU A 405 -15.26 -4.94 -19.43
N GLY A 406 -15.78 -6.14 -19.15
CA GLY A 406 -16.58 -6.94 -20.07
C GLY A 406 -17.99 -6.41 -20.31
N GLY A 407 -18.40 -5.38 -19.57
CA GLY A 407 -19.67 -4.70 -19.75
C GLY A 407 -20.87 -5.51 -19.24
N GLY A 408 -20.95 -5.71 -17.92
CA GLY A 408 -22.22 -5.95 -17.19
C GLY A 408 -22.93 -7.26 -17.49
#